data_AF-A0A835EN60-F1
#
_entry.id   AF-A0A835EN60-F1
#
_cell.length_a   1.000
_cell.length_b   1.000
_cell.length_c   1.000
_cell.angle_alpha   90.00
_cell.angle_beta   90.00
_cell.angle_gamma   90.00
#
_symmetry.space_group_name_H-M   'P 1'
#
loop_
_entity.id
_entity.type
_entity.pdbx_description
1 polymer ?
#
loop_
_entity_poly.entity_id
_entity_poly.type
_entity_poly.pdbx_seq_one_letter_code
_entity_poly.pdbx_strand_id
1 'polypeptide(L)'
;MMSTKALRLVAAAALLVTVVVATAPTAAAARAGRPFIAGGWSPIKDVSDPYIQELGAWAVSEYLRQGHVDGLRYGQVLSGEQQVVSGMNYKLVLDAMDTTATANKYRAFVFDQWTKTRELKSFEPAD
;
A
#
# COMPACT_ATOMS: atom_id res chain seq x y z
N MET A 1 35.86 -26.92 -48.72
CA MET A 1 37.29 -27.10 -48.39
C MET A 1 37.51 -26.40 -47.04
N MET A 2 37.48 -27.12 -45.92
CA MET A 2 38.67 -27.51 -45.10
C MET A 2 39.60 -26.32 -44.86
N SER A 3 39.97 -25.90 -43.65
CA SER A 3 40.51 -26.67 -42.52
C SER A 3 40.80 -25.66 -41.37
N THR A 4 40.44 -25.91 -40.10
CA THR A 4 41.31 -26.37 -38.96
C THR A 4 42.45 -25.39 -38.56
N LYS A 5 42.94 -25.24 -37.31
CA LYS A 5 42.76 -25.84 -35.97
C LYS A 5 43.55 -25.00 -34.93
N ALA A 6 43.15 -25.11 -33.66
CA ALA A 6 43.95 -25.21 -32.42
C ALA A 6 45.03 -24.14 -32.08
N LEU A 7 44.86 -23.36 -31.00
CA LEU A 7 45.18 -23.64 -29.58
C LEU A 7 46.68 -23.73 -29.25
N ARG A 8 47.16 -22.81 -28.40
CA ARG A 8 48.36 -22.98 -27.58
C ARG A 8 48.04 -22.57 -26.14
N LEU A 9 48.22 -23.53 -25.24
CA LEU A 9 48.26 -23.35 -23.78
C LEU A 9 49.67 -22.90 -23.38
N VAL A 10 49.76 -21.98 -22.41
CA VAL A 10 50.93 -21.89 -21.52
C VAL A 10 50.40 -21.77 -20.10
N ALA A 11 50.85 -22.68 -19.24
CA ALA A 11 50.60 -22.73 -17.80
C ALA A 11 51.68 -21.94 -17.05
N ALA A 12 51.35 -21.35 -15.91
CA ALA A 12 52.06 -21.55 -14.63
C ALA A 12 51.49 -20.66 -13.51
N ALA A 13 51.39 -21.27 -12.34
CA ALA A 13 50.83 -20.79 -11.08
C ALA A 13 51.64 -19.66 -10.40
N ALA A 14 50.99 -18.86 -9.53
CA ALA A 14 51.45 -18.61 -8.15
C ALA A 14 50.46 -17.74 -7.33
N LEU A 15 50.05 -18.34 -6.21
CA LEU A 15 49.86 -17.78 -4.85
C LEU A 15 48.79 -16.70 -4.52
N LEU A 16 47.98 -17.07 -3.52
CA LEU A 16 46.96 -16.29 -2.81
C LEU A 16 47.47 -15.00 -2.14
N VAL A 17 46.68 -13.93 -2.23
CA VAL A 17 46.41 -13.04 -1.08
C VAL A 17 44.93 -12.65 -1.10
N THR A 18 44.18 -13.16 -0.12
CA THR A 18 42.82 -12.73 0.20
C THR A 18 42.87 -11.43 0.98
N VAL A 19 42.20 -10.39 0.48
CA VAL A 19 41.76 -9.26 1.30
C VAL A 19 40.28 -9.06 0.98
N VAL A 20 39.41 -9.65 1.82
CA VAL A 20 37.99 -9.33 1.85
C VAL A 20 37.83 -8.10 2.74
N VAL A 21 37.81 -6.91 2.14
CA VAL A 21 37.27 -5.74 2.84
C VAL A 21 35.77 -5.81 2.70
N ALA A 22 35.09 -6.28 3.74
CA ALA A 22 33.64 -6.21 3.85
C ALA A 22 33.25 -4.75 4.16
N THR A 23 33.17 -3.90 3.14
CA THR A 23 32.42 -2.65 3.26
C THR A 23 30.94 -2.99 3.18
N ALA A 24 30.23 -2.95 4.31
CA ALA A 24 28.78 -3.05 4.32
C ALA A 24 28.20 -1.92 3.43
N PRO A 25 27.38 -2.22 2.40
CA PRO A 25 26.65 -1.17 1.74
C PRO A 25 25.60 -0.66 2.72
N THR A 26 25.74 0.58 3.15
CA THR A 26 24.66 1.31 3.82
C THR A 26 23.51 1.38 2.82
N ALA A 27 22.53 0.49 2.99
CA ALA A 27 21.29 0.53 2.23
C ALA A 27 20.49 1.75 2.70
N ALA A 28 20.91 2.94 2.25
CA ALA A 28 20.01 4.07 2.13
C ALA A 28 19.01 3.67 1.06
N ALA A 29 17.93 2.99 1.47
CA ALA A 29 16.78 2.75 0.64
C ALA A 29 16.23 4.12 0.23
N ALA A 30 16.74 4.64 -0.89
CA ALA A 30 16.08 5.70 -1.62
C ALA A 30 14.66 5.22 -1.84
N ARG A 31 13.69 5.86 -1.17
CA ARG A 31 12.27 5.69 -1.46
C ARG A 31 12.01 6.30 -2.82
N ALA A 32 12.53 5.66 -3.87
CA ALA A 32 12.05 5.85 -5.21
C ALA A 32 10.58 5.44 -5.18
N GLY A 33 9.69 6.40 -5.49
CA GLY A 33 8.26 6.16 -5.54
C GLY A 33 8.00 4.91 -6.38
N ARG A 34 7.35 3.91 -5.77
CA ARG A 34 6.99 2.69 -6.51
C ARG A 34 6.17 3.11 -7.74
N PRO A 35 6.49 2.58 -8.93
CA PRO A 35 5.70 2.88 -10.12
C PRO A 35 4.24 2.51 -9.85
N PHE A 36 3.32 3.40 -10.24
CA PHE A 36 1.89 3.14 -10.20
C PHE A 36 1.58 2.03 -11.22
N ILE A 37 1.37 0.80 -10.74
CA ILE A 37 0.94 -0.32 -11.57
C ILE A 37 -0.58 -0.22 -11.71
N ALA A 38 -1.08 0.00 -12.93
CA ALA A 38 -2.52 -0.02 -13.20
C ALA A 38 -3.11 -1.37 -12.74
N GLY A 39 -4.19 -1.33 -11.97
CA GLY A 39 -4.81 -2.51 -11.34
C GLY A 39 -4.13 -3.00 -10.05
N GLY A 40 -2.99 -2.45 -9.65
CA GLY A 40 -2.36 -2.72 -8.35
C GLY A 40 -2.89 -1.82 -7.23
N TRP A 41 -2.72 -2.27 -5.99
CA TRP A 41 -2.89 -1.40 -4.82
C TRP A 41 -1.72 -0.42 -4.73
N SER A 42 -2.04 0.83 -4.40
CA SER A 42 -1.06 1.90 -4.21
C SER A 42 -1.42 2.72 -2.97
N PRO A 43 -0.45 3.22 -2.20
CA PRO A 43 -0.74 4.09 -1.06
C PRO A 43 -1.44 5.37 -1.50
N ILE A 44 -2.42 5.82 -0.71
CA ILE A 44 -2.98 7.17 -0.82
C ILE A 44 -1.91 8.14 -0.28
N LYS A 45 -1.46 9.07 -1.13
CA LYS A 45 -0.36 9.98 -0.79
C LYS A 45 -0.81 11.11 0.13
N ASP A 46 -1.99 11.66 -0.15
CA ASP A 46 -2.61 12.72 0.63
C ASP A 46 -3.93 12.21 1.18
N VAL A 47 -3.92 11.79 2.43
CA VAL A 47 -5.14 11.35 3.13
C VAL A 47 -5.95 12.52 3.63
N SER A 48 -5.38 13.73 3.65
CA SER A 48 -6.09 14.96 4.00
C SER A 48 -6.86 15.53 2.82
N ASP A 49 -6.76 14.93 1.63
CA ASP A 49 -7.61 15.23 0.48
C ASP A 49 -9.09 15.20 0.93
N PRO A 50 -9.86 16.28 0.70
CA PRO A 50 -11.26 16.36 1.13
C PRO A 50 -12.12 15.19 0.66
N TYR A 51 -11.85 14.63 -0.52
CA TYR A 51 -12.58 13.49 -1.05
C TYR A 51 -12.24 12.19 -0.30
N ILE A 52 -10.98 12.00 0.12
CA ILE A 52 -10.60 10.85 0.96
C ILE A 52 -11.23 10.96 2.35
N GLN A 53 -11.28 12.16 2.91
CA GLN A 53 -11.97 12.41 4.19
C GLN A 53 -13.49 12.20 4.05
N GLU A 54 -14.09 12.60 2.92
CA GLU A 54 -15.50 12.35 2.61
C GLU A 54 -15.79 10.85 2.53
N LEU A 55 -14.94 10.05 1.88
CA LEU A 55 -15.08 8.60 1.82
C LEU A 55 -15.05 7.96 3.21
N GLY A 56 -14.17 8.44 4.10
CA GLY A 56 -14.12 7.98 5.50
C GLY A 56 -15.39 8.31 6.29
N ALA A 57 -15.87 9.55 6.18
CA ALA A 57 -17.10 10.00 6.84
C ALA A 57 -18.33 9.24 6.32
N TRP A 58 -18.37 9.03 5.01
CA TRP A 58 -19.41 8.24 4.34
C TRP A 58 -19.41 6.79 4.82
N ALA A 59 -18.23 6.15 4.93
CA ALA A 59 -18.13 4.77 5.40
C ALA A 59 -18.67 4.57 6.82
N VAL A 60 -18.35 5.48 7.75
CA VAL A 60 -18.93 5.46 9.11
C VAL A 60 -20.44 5.64 9.08
N SER A 61 -20.93 6.61 8.29
CA SER A 61 -22.37 6.88 8.17
C SER A 61 -23.14 5.68 7.60
N GLU A 62 -22.57 5.03 6.59
CA GLU A 62 -23.15 3.84 5.95
C GLU A 62 -23.15 2.64 6.90
N TYR A 63 -22.09 2.45 7.68
CA TYR A 63 -22.01 1.39 8.70
C TYR A 63 -23.10 1.55 9.76
N LEU A 64 -23.33 2.78 10.24
CA LEU A 64 -24.44 3.11 11.16
C LEU A 64 -25.80 2.86 10.50
N ARG A 65 -25.97 3.28 9.24
CA ARG A 65 -27.22 3.10 8.49
C ARG A 65 -27.59 1.62 8.33
N GLN A 66 -26.60 0.75 8.23
CA GLN A 66 -26.79 -0.70 8.15
C GLN A 66 -27.16 -1.34 9.51
N GLY A 67 -27.15 -0.58 10.61
CA GLY A 67 -27.63 -1.04 11.92
C GLY A 67 -26.67 -1.95 12.68
N HIS A 68 -25.38 -1.92 12.33
CA HIS A 68 -24.37 -2.77 13.00
C HIS A 68 -24.03 -2.30 14.41
N VAL A 69 -23.98 -0.98 14.63
CA VAL A 69 -23.67 -0.32 15.91
C VAL A 69 -24.38 1.03 15.98
N ASP A 70 -24.51 1.56 17.20
CA ASP A 70 -25.02 2.91 17.44
C ASP A 70 -23.92 3.85 17.96
N GLY A 71 -24.04 5.13 17.60
CA GLY A 71 -23.27 6.21 18.23
C GLY A 71 -21.80 6.32 17.85
N LEU A 72 -21.34 5.57 16.82
CA LEU A 72 -20.01 5.76 16.25
C LEU A 72 -19.93 7.13 15.54
N ARG A 73 -18.85 7.88 15.77
CA ARG A 73 -18.63 9.21 15.20
C ARG A 73 -17.32 9.24 14.44
N TYR A 74 -17.38 9.68 13.19
CA TYR A 74 -16.18 9.83 12.35
C TYR A 74 -15.19 10.82 12.95
N GLY A 75 -13.91 10.43 13.00
CA GLY A 75 -12.79 11.32 13.33
C GLY A 75 -12.07 11.80 12.07
N GLN A 76 -11.20 10.96 11.52
CA GLN A 76 -10.44 11.25 10.30
C GLN A 76 -9.90 9.96 9.67
N VAL A 77 -9.62 9.99 8.36
CA VAL A 77 -8.77 8.98 7.72
C VAL A 77 -7.30 9.23 8.09
N LEU A 78 -6.63 8.19 8.58
CA LEU A 78 -5.22 8.21 9.00
C LEU A 78 -4.27 7.72 7.91
N SER A 79 -4.70 6.71 7.15
CA SER A 79 -3.92 6.09 6.09
C SER A 79 -4.84 5.33 5.14
N GLY A 80 -4.33 4.94 3.97
CA GLY A 80 -5.06 4.01 3.13
C GLY A 80 -4.34 3.62 1.86
N GLU A 81 -4.94 2.67 1.17
CA GLU A 81 -4.54 2.23 -0.16
C GLU A 81 -5.70 2.40 -1.13
N GLN A 82 -5.35 2.67 -2.39
CA GLN A 82 -6.30 2.80 -3.49
C GLN A 82 -5.91 1.89 -4.65
N GLN A 83 -6.92 1.43 -5.39
CA GLN A 83 -6.75 0.59 -6.56
C GLN A 83 -7.77 0.99 -7.63
N VAL A 84 -7.29 1.17 -8.86
CA VAL A 84 -8.13 1.39 -10.04
C VAL A 84 -8.71 0.05 -10.50
N VAL A 85 -10.02 0.00 -10.69
CA VAL A 85 -10.78 -1.11 -11.29
C VAL A 85 -11.75 -0.52 -12.34
N SER A 86 -12.92 -1.12 -12.57
CA SER A 86 -14.05 -0.43 -13.23
C SER A 86 -14.72 0.59 -12.30
N GLY A 87 -13.92 1.47 -11.71
CA GLY A 87 -14.22 2.30 -10.55
C GLY A 87 -12.97 2.46 -9.69
N MET A 88 -13.14 2.77 -8.40
CA MET A 88 -12.07 2.90 -7.44
C MET A 88 -12.37 2.06 -6.19
N ASN A 89 -11.36 1.31 -5.75
CA ASN A 89 -11.36 0.64 -4.46
C ASN A 89 -10.49 1.45 -3.49
N TYR A 90 -10.96 1.60 -2.25
CA TYR A 90 -10.25 2.27 -1.16
C TYR A 90 -10.23 1.39 0.08
N LYS A 91 -9.05 1.08 0.61
CA LYS A 91 -8.85 0.51 1.94
C LYS A 91 -8.40 1.63 2.85
N LEU A 92 -9.30 2.14 3.68
CA LEU A 92 -9.06 3.25 4.58
C LEU A 92 -8.82 2.73 5.99
N VAL A 93 -7.85 3.31 6.69
CA VAL A 93 -7.74 3.23 8.14
C VAL A 93 -8.18 4.57 8.70
N LEU A 94 -9.19 4.58 9.56
CA LEU A 94 -9.76 5.79 10.14
C LEU A 94 -9.90 5.67 11.65
N ASP A 95 -9.84 6.81 12.34
CA ASP A 95 -10.30 6.90 13.72
C ASP A 95 -11.80 7.18 13.76
N ALA A 96 -12.50 6.51 14.65
CA ALA A 96 -13.87 6.82 15.00
C ALA A 96 -14.09 6.69 16.52
N MET A 97 -14.94 7.56 17.06
CA MET A 97 -15.25 7.64 18.48
C MET A 97 -16.56 6.92 18.77
N ASP A 98 -16.58 6.04 19.75
CA ASP A 98 -17.83 5.46 20.25
C ASP A 98 -18.57 6.43 21.20
N THR A 99 -19.68 5.96 21.77
CA THR A 99 -20.50 6.74 22.72
C THR A 99 -19.77 7.09 24.03
N THR A 100 -18.65 6.43 24.33
CA THR A 100 -17.79 6.71 25.49
C THR A 100 -16.72 7.76 25.19
N ALA A 101 -16.72 8.34 23.98
CA ALA A 101 -15.69 9.22 23.46
C ALA A 101 -14.30 8.57 23.36
N THR A 102 -14.25 7.24 23.35
CA THR A 102 -13.00 6.51 23.12
C THR A 102 -12.75 6.44 21.63
N ALA A 103 -11.60 6.94 21.18
CA ALA A 103 -11.17 6.83 19.79
C ALA A 103 -10.63 5.42 19.53
N ASN A 104 -11.24 4.73 18.57
CA ASN A 104 -10.82 3.42 18.09
C ASN A 104 -10.48 3.51 16.60
N LYS A 105 -9.54 2.68 16.16
CA LYS A 105 -9.18 2.57 14.74
C LYS A 105 -10.07 1.55 14.06
N TYR A 106 -10.45 1.85 12.83
CA TYR A 106 -11.24 0.97 11.98
C TYR A 106 -10.63 0.87 10.59
N ARG A 107 -10.81 -0.28 9.95
CA ARG A 107 -10.58 -0.49 8.52
C ARG A 107 -11.92 -0.43 7.80
N ALA A 108 -12.00 0.44 6.78
CA ALA A 108 -13.14 0.52 5.88
C ALA A 108 -12.69 0.16 4.46
N PHE A 109 -13.41 -0.76 3.82
CA PHE A 109 -13.23 -1.05 2.39
C PHE A 109 -14.40 -0.45 1.61
N VAL A 110 -14.13 0.57 0.80
CA VAL A 110 -15.11 1.28 -0.02
C VAL A 110 -14.85 1.04 -1.51
N PHE A 111 -15.91 0.79 -2.26
CA PHE A 111 -15.92 0.87 -3.72
C PHE A 111 -16.69 2.13 -4.14
N ASP A 112 -16.13 2.92 -5.05
CA ASP A 112 -16.77 4.13 -5.60
C ASP A 112 -16.60 4.21 -7.12
N GLN A 113 -17.70 4.40 -7.86
CA GLN A 113 -17.68 4.56 -9.32
C GLN A 113 -18.33 5.88 -9.76
N TRP A 114 -17.79 6.45 -10.84
CA TRP A 114 -18.20 7.75 -11.41
C TRP A 114 -19.67 7.80 -11.87
N THR A 115 -20.34 6.65 -12.00
CA THR A 115 -21.77 6.50 -12.30
C THR A 115 -22.68 6.61 -11.07
N LYS A 116 -22.17 7.12 -9.94
CA LYS A 116 -22.89 7.32 -8.66
C LYS A 116 -23.25 6.05 -7.90
N THR A 117 -22.53 4.95 -8.13
CA THR A 117 -22.63 3.79 -7.23
C THR A 117 -21.48 3.83 -6.26
N ARG A 118 -21.81 3.68 -4.98
CA ARG A 118 -20.86 3.60 -3.90
C ARG A 118 -21.29 2.51 -2.95
N GLU A 119 -20.36 1.68 -2.53
CA GLU A 119 -20.63 0.51 -1.70
C GLU A 119 -19.59 0.37 -0.59
N LEU A 120 -20.07 0.16 0.63
CA LEU A 120 -19.23 -0.22 1.77
C LEU A 120 -19.10 -1.75 1.74
N LYS A 121 -17.92 -2.23 1.35
CA LYS A 121 -17.62 -3.66 1.23
C LYS A 121 -17.35 -4.29 2.59
N SER A 122 -16.68 -3.58 3.49
CA SER A 122 -16.48 -4.01 4.88
C SER A 122 -16.15 -2.83 5.79
N PHE A 123 -16.43 -3.00 7.08
CA PHE A 123 -16.08 -2.09 8.15
C PHE A 123 -15.78 -2.89 9.42
N GLU A 124 -14.56 -2.82 9.93
CA GLU A 124 -14.08 -3.66 11.05
C GLU A 124 -13.08 -2.91 11.92
N PRO A 125 -12.90 -3.28 13.20
CA PRO A 125 -11.80 -2.75 14.01
C PRO A 125 -10.44 -2.98 13.35
N ALA A 126 -9.53 -2.02 13.50
CA ALA A 126 -8.13 -2.19 13.09
C ALA A 126 -7.30 -2.74 14.25
N ASP A 127 -6.44 -3.71 13.94
CA ASP A 127 -5.49 -4.33 14.89
C ASP A 127 -4.33 -3.39 15.27
#